data_AF-A0A0B7BYE9-F1
#
_entry.id   AF-A0A0B7BYE9-F1
#
_cell.length_a   1.000
_cell.length_b   1.000
_cell.length_c   1.000
_cell.angle_alpha   90.00
_cell.angle_beta   90.00
_cell.angle_gamma   90.00
#
_symmetry.space_group_name_H-M   'P 1'
#
loop_
_entity.id
_entity.type
_entity.pdbx_description
1 polymer ?
#
loop_
_entity_poly.entity_id
_entity_poly.type
_entity_poly.pdbx_seq_one_letter_code
_entity_poly.pdbx_strand_id
1 'polypeptide(L)' 'RIGRNFGSEVEKLIGPIMKFEIEQQPLKNRHGTVEDIAETVTFLVSESAGFITGEHIKVDGGRCFGAQLNESFFQS' A
#
# COMPACT_ATOMS: atom_id res chain seq x y z
N ARG A 1 -11.24 13.98 -0.71
CA ARG A 1 -10.44 13.34 0.36
C ARG A 1 -11.37 12.42 1.14
N ILE A 2 -11.41 11.16 0.72
CA ILE A 2 -12.16 10.08 1.37
C ILE A 2 -11.64 10.02 2.82
N GLY A 3 -12.52 10.06 3.83
CA GLY A 3 -12.14 9.93 5.24
C GLY A 3 -12.33 11.16 6.16
N ARG A 4 -12.59 12.38 5.66
CA ARG A 4 -12.69 13.55 6.55
C ARG A 4 -13.98 13.68 7.38
N ASN A 5 -15.03 12.92 7.08
CA ASN A 5 -16.35 13.04 7.72
C ASN A 5 -16.91 11.73 8.31
N PHE A 6 -16.06 10.72 8.57
CA PHE A 6 -16.52 9.50 9.22
C PHE A 6 -16.17 9.55 10.70
N GLY A 7 -17.19 9.41 11.57
CA GLY A 7 -17.04 9.47 13.03
C GLY A 7 -16.34 8.24 13.63
N SER A 8 -16.52 8.04 14.94
CA SER A 8 -15.91 6.98 15.78
C SER A 8 -16.02 5.55 15.23
N GLU A 9 -16.98 5.29 14.34
CA GLU A 9 -17.15 3.98 13.71
C GLU A 9 -16.02 3.62 12.74
N VAL A 10 -15.40 4.61 12.07
CA VAL A 10 -14.25 4.34 11.18
C VAL A 10 -12.97 4.14 11.96
N GLU A 11 -12.80 4.78 13.12
CA GLU A 11 -11.63 4.53 13.98
C GLU A 11 -11.53 3.07 14.41
N LYS A 12 -12.67 2.43 14.72
CA LYS A 12 -12.73 0.99 15.07
C LYS A 12 -12.27 0.09 13.91
N LEU A 13 -12.35 0.55 12.67
CA LEU A 13 -11.99 -0.20 11.47
C LEU A 13 -10.51 -0.04 11.08
N ILE A 14 -9.79 0.95 11.61
CA ILE A 14 -8.40 1.23 11.24
C ILE A 14 -7.50 0.01 11.51
N GLY A 15 -7.58 -0.57 12.71
CA GLY A 15 -6.78 -1.74 13.08
C GLY A 15 -7.03 -2.95 12.18
N PRO A 16 -8.29 -3.40 12.03
CA PRO A 16 -8.65 -4.50 11.12
C PRO A 16 -8.23 -4.25 9.66
N ILE A 17 -8.47 -3.04 9.12
CA ILE A 17 -8.06 -2.68 7.76
C ILE A 17 -6.55 -2.76 7.63
N MET A 18 -5.80 -2.22 8.58
CA MET A 18 -4.34 -2.25 8.54
C MET A 18 -3.77 -3.67 8.57
N LYS A 19 -4.36 -4.55 9.39
CA LYS A 19 -3.99 -5.97 9.41
C LYS A 19 -4.27 -6.64 8.05
N PHE A 20 -5.45 -6.41 7.49
CA PHE A 20 -5.83 -6.91 6.17
C PHE A 20 -4.88 -6.40 5.07
N GLU A 21 -4.51 -5.12 5.10
CA GLU A 21 -3.56 -4.53 4.15
C GLU A 21 -2.20 -5.26 4.14
N ILE A 22 -1.65 -5.54 5.33
CA ILE A 22 -0.37 -6.23 5.51
C ILE A 22 -0.43 -7.70 5.07
N GLU A 23 -1.53 -8.40 5.32
CA GLU A 23 -1.68 -9.82 4.96
C GLU A 23 -1.72 -10.03 3.44
N GLN A 24 -2.35 -9.09 2.74
CA GLN A 24 -2.66 -9.18 1.31
C GLN A 24 -1.53 -8.72 0.38
N GLN A 25 -0.48 -8.09 0.90
CA GLN A 25 0.71 -7.77 0.12
C GLN A 25 1.78 -8.88 0.26
N PRO A 26 2.66 -9.08 -0.74
CA PRO A 26 3.83 -9.96 -0.60
C PRO A 26 4.76 -9.58 0.55
N LEU A 27 4.97 -8.29 0.79
CA LEU A 27 5.87 -7.82 1.84
C LEU A 27 5.23 -8.00 3.23
N LYS A 28 5.57 -9.11 3.91
CA LYS A 28 4.90 -9.49 5.16
C LYS A 28 5.32 -8.61 6.35
N ASN A 29 4.39 -8.45 7.30
CA ASN A 29 4.59 -7.84 8.61
C ASN A 29 5.06 -6.38 8.63
N ARG A 30 4.88 -5.63 7.53
CA ARG A 30 5.31 -4.24 7.42
C ARG A 30 4.25 -3.40 6.71
N HIS A 31 3.74 -2.35 7.35
CA HIS A 31 2.93 -1.36 6.66
C HIS A 31 3.84 -0.39 5.88
N GLY A 32 3.37 0.07 4.72
CA GLY A 32 4.05 1.16 4.01
C GLY A 32 3.94 2.46 4.81
N THR A 33 5.01 3.25 4.81
CA THR A 33 5.06 4.54 5.51
C THR A 33 5.21 5.70 4.52
N VAL A 34 5.11 6.93 5.03
CA VAL A 34 5.34 8.12 4.19
C VAL A 34 6.80 8.22 3.73
N GLU A 35 7.72 7.66 4.52
CA GLU A 35 9.14 7.57 4.20
C GLU A 35 9.38 6.66 2.99
N ASP A 36 8.66 5.54 2.85
CA ASP A 36 8.78 4.67 1.65
C ASP A 36 8.47 5.42 0.35
N ILE A 37 7.50 6.33 0.39
CA ILE A 37 7.18 7.22 -0.72
C ILE A 37 8.29 8.25 -0.92
N ALA A 38 8.73 8.90 0.15
CA ALA A 38 9.76 9.94 0.09
C ALA A 38 11.09 9.43 -0.47
N GLU A 39 11.51 8.21 -0.09
CA GLU A 39 12.71 7.57 -0.62
C GLU A 39 12.57 7.27 -2.12
N THR A 40 11.40 6.80 -2.56
CA THR A 40 11.14 6.57 -4.00
C THR A 40 11.19 7.88 -4.79
N VAL A 41 10.60 8.94 -4.25
CA VAL A 41 10.67 10.29 -4.86
C VAL A 41 12.11 10.78 -4.91
N THR A 42 12.89 10.58 -3.84
CA THR A 42 14.30 10.95 -3.75
C THR A 42 15.13 10.25 -4.82
N PHE A 43 14.89 8.95 -5.05
CA PHE A 43 15.50 8.22 -6.16
C PHE A 43 15.11 8.81 -7.52
N LEU A 44 13.81 9.06 -7.75
CA LEU A 44 13.30 9.54 -9.03
C LEU A 44 13.82 10.93 -9.42
N VAL A 45 14.11 11.80 -8.46
CA VAL A 45 14.70 13.13 -8.72
C VAL A 45 16.23 13.10 -8.83
N SER A 46 16.86 11.95 -8.57
CA SER A 46 18.32 11.81 -8.66
C SER A 46 18.80 11.52 -10.09
N GLU A 47 20.07 11.80 -10.36
CA GLU A 47 20.73 11.46 -11.64
C GLU A 47 20.65 9.97 -11.98
N SER A 48 20.56 9.10 -10.97
CA SER A 48 20.43 7.65 -11.15
C SER A 48 19.16 7.24 -11.88
N ALA A 49 18.12 8.08 -11.87
CA ALA A 49 16.86 7.86 -12.56
C ALA A 49 16.80 8.54 -13.94
N GLY A 50 17.93 9.04 -14.48
CA GLY A 50 17.97 9.86 -15.71
C GLY A 50 17.43 9.22 -16.99
N PHE A 51 17.12 7.93 -16.99
CA PHE A 51 16.48 7.22 -18.10
C PHE A 51 15.06 6.73 -17.80
N ILE A 52 14.48 7.11 -16.65
CA ILE A 52 13.13 6.75 -16.24
C ILE A 52 12.24 7.97 -16.46
N THR A 53 11.27 7.85 -17.38
CA THR A 53 10.26 8.89 -17.64
C THR A 53 8.99 8.26 -18.20
N GLY A 54 7.85 8.90 -17.99
CA GLY A 54 6.55 8.39 -18.47
C GLY A 54 5.99 7.17 -17.72
N GLU A 55 6.64 6.77 -16.63
CA GLU A 55 6.29 5.56 -15.87
C GLU A 55 5.45 5.85 -14.63
N HIS A 56 4.70 4.83 -14.18
CA HIS A 56 3.99 4.83 -12.91
C HIS A 56 4.62 3.82 -11.95
N ILE A 57 5.40 4.33 -10.98
CA ILE A 57 6.04 3.48 -9.96
C ILE A 57 5.10 3.25 -8.79
N LYS A 58 4.73 1.98 -8.57
CA LYS A 58 3.93 1.56 -7.42
C LYS A 58 4.83 1.34 -6.21
N VAL A 59 4.46 1.96 -5.09
CA VAL A 59 5.11 1.79 -3.79
C VAL A 59 4.07 1.28 -2.79
N ASP A 60 3.70 0.01 -2.94
CA ASP A 60 2.54 -0.59 -2.28
C ASP A 60 2.83 -1.94 -1.61
N GLY A 61 4.12 -2.24 -1.36
CA GLY A 61 4.55 -3.54 -0.81
C GLY A 61 4.23 -4.74 -1.71
N GLY A 62 3.87 -4.50 -2.98
CA GLY A 62 3.46 -5.51 -3.95
C GLY A 62 1.96 -5.83 -3.91
N ARG A 63 1.14 -5.05 -3.20
CA ARG A 63 -0.30 -5.29 -3.03
C ARG A 63 -1.04 -5.49 -4.36
N CYS A 64 -0.76 -4.68 -5.38
CA CYS A 64 -1.42 -4.81 -6.67
C CYS A 64 -1.11 -6.12 -7.42
N PHE A 65 0.04 -6.74 -7.18
CA PHE A 65 0.46 -7.96 -7.89
C PHE A 65 0.22 -9.22 -7.07
N GLY A 66 0.29 -9.12 -5.74
CA GLY A 66 0.33 -10.27 -4.84
C GLY A 66 -0.89 -10.43 -3.94
N ALA A 67 -1.99 -9.72 -4.19
CA ALA A 67 -3.24 -9.99 -3.50
C ALA A 67 -3.69 -11.42 -3.82
N GLN A 68 -3.35 -12.37 -2.93
CA GLN A 68 -3.87 -13.72 -3.01
C GLN A 68 -5.35 -13.68 -2.68
N LEU A 69 -6.19 -13.97 -3.67
CA LEU A 69 -7.56 -14.37 -3.43
C LEU A 69 -7.52 -15.71 -2.67
N ASN A 70 -7.72 -15.67 -1.36
CA ASN A 70 -7.93 -16.89 -0.59
C ASN A 70 -9.28 -17.47 -1.02
N GLU A 71 -9.28 -18.71 -1.55
CA GLU A 71 -10.49 -19.43 -1.96
C GLU A 71 -11.53 -19.57 -0.83
N SER A 72 -11.08 -19.48 0.43
CA SER A 72 -11.93 -19.44 1.62
C SER A 72 -12.97 -18.32 1.59
N PHE A 73 -12.73 -17.25 0.82
CA PHE A 73 -13.66 -16.13 0.65
C PHE A 73 -14.83 -16.44 -0.31
N PHE A 74 -14.69 -17.45 -1.17
CA PHE A 74 -15.76 -17.89 -2.09
C PHE A 74 -16.58 -19.07 -1.54
N GLN A 75 -16.19 -19.62 -0.38
CA GLN A 75 -16.87 -20.76 0.25
C GLN A 75 -17.77 -20.37 1.45
N SER A 76 -17.92 -19.07 1.73
CA SER A 76 -18.86 -18.51 2.73
C SER A 76 -20.01 -17.76 2.06
#